data_AF-A0A661DMY0-F1
#
_entry.id   AF-A0A661DMY0-F1
#
_cell.length_a   1.000
_cell.length_b   1.000
_cell.length_c   1.000
_cell.angle_alpha   90.00
_cell.angle_beta   90.00
_cell.angle_gamma   90.00
#
_symmetry.space_group_name_H-M   'P 1'
#
loop_
_entity.id
_entity.type
_entity.pdbx_description
1 polymer ?
#
loop_
_entity_poly.entity_id
_entity_poly.type
_entity_poly.pdbx_seq_one_letter_code
_entity_poly.pdbx_strand_id
1 'polypeptide(L)'
;MQAKSKYFQDVDQYRKDMLIKAELCGNPMQFSTTWGLFSPKAIDEGSKLMLNYIKVNKDDNCLDIGCGYGPLGLSIAKSAPEG
;
A
#
# COMPACT_ATOMS: atom_id res chain seq x y z
N MET A 1 36.44 -10.56 13.76
CA MET A 1 35.84 -9.30 13.28
C MET A 1 36.04 -9.24 11.77
N GLN A 2 35.02 -9.52 10.96
CA GLN A 2 35.15 -9.46 9.50
C GLN A 2 34.70 -8.09 8.98
N ALA A 3 35.55 -7.48 8.16
CA ALA A 3 35.28 -6.21 7.48
C ALA A 3 34.10 -6.40 6.50
N LYS A 4 32.99 -5.70 6.73
CA LYS A 4 31.88 -5.65 5.78
C LYS A 4 32.35 -4.96 4.50
N SER A 5 32.24 -5.69 3.38
CA SER A 5 32.47 -5.21 2.01
C SER A 5 31.85 -3.82 1.76
N LYS A 6 32.55 -2.97 0.99
CA LYS A 6 32.14 -1.59 0.62
C LYS A 6 30.74 -1.51 -0.01
N TYR A 7 30.21 -2.64 -0.49
CA TYR A 7 28.88 -2.76 -1.10
C TYR A 7 27.72 -2.92 -0.10
N PHE A 8 27.99 -3.28 1.16
CA PHE A 8 26.96 -3.57 2.18
C PHE A 8 26.78 -2.47 3.22
N GLN A 9 27.41 -1.31 3.02
CA GLN A 9 27.52 -0.27 4.04
C GLN A 9 26.21 0.48 4.31
N ASP A 10 25.17 0.33 3.48
CA ASP A 10 24.00 1.20 3.59
C ASP A 10 22.69 0.52 3.14
N VAL A 11 22.46 -0.70 3.63
CA VAL A 11 21.19 -1.41 3.36
C VAL A 11 20.05 -0.83 4.20
N ASP A 12 20.38 -0.26 5.36
CA ASP A 12 19.40 0.25 6.32
C ASP A 12 18.68 1.50 5.82
N GLN A 13 19.30 2.32 4.94
CA GLN A 13 18.60 3.44 4.31
C GLN A 13 17.40 2.98 3.47
N TYR A 14 17.48 1.80 2.84
CA TYR A 14 16.41 1.26 2.01
C TYR A 14 15.28 0.67 2.86
N ARG A 15 15.51 0.36 4.14
CA ARG A 15 14.46 -0.12 5.05
C ARG A 15 13.63 1.00 5.68
N LYS A 16 14.01 2.26 5.45
CA LYS A 16 13.28 3.40 6.03
C LYS A 16 11.89 3.51 5.43
N ASP A 17 10.92 3.68 6.32
CA ASP A 17 9.55 3.96 5.95
C ASP A 17 9.44 5.28 5.19
N MET A 18 8.54 5.28 4.22
CA MET A 18 8.12 6.38 3.40
C MET A 18 6.63 6.60 3.63
N LEU A 19 6.23 7.86 3.71
CA LEU A 19 4.82 8.24 3.77
C LEU A 19 4.37 8.71 2.39
N ILE A 20 3.32 8.09 1.87
CA ILE A 20 2.68 8.51 0.63
C ILE A 20 1.25 8.94 0.90
N LYS A 21 0.79 9.95 0.18
CA LYS A 21 -0.59 10.45 0.22
C LYS A 21 -1.27 10.17 -1.10
N ALA A 22 -2.54 9.78 -1.03
CA ALA A 22 -3.36 9.54 -2.21
C ALA A 22 -4.82 9.81 -1.89
N GLU A 23 -5.61 10.08 -2.93
CA GLU A 23 -7.06 10.10 -2.86
C GLU A 23 -7.58 8.82 -3.54
N LEU A 24 -8.25 7.96 -2.78
CA LEU A 24 -8.80 6.68 -3.26
C LEU A 24 -10.28 6.62 -2.90
N CYS A 25 -11.14 6.27 -3.86
CA CYS A 25 -12.60 6.25 -3.68
C CYS A 25 -13.15 7.54 -3.03
N GLY A 26 -12.62 8.72 -3.43
CA GLY A 26 -13.00 10.03 -2.88
C GLY A 26 -12.52 10.32 -1.46
N ASN A 27 -11.63 9.49 -0.91
CA ASN A 27 -11.11 9.64 0.44
C ASN A 27 -9.62 9.98 0.43
N PRO A 28 -9.18 11.05 1.13
CA PRO A 28 -7.76 11.28 1.36
C PRO A 28 -7.21 10.22 2.33
N MET A 29 -6.11 9.58 1.94
CA MET A 29 -5.46 8.51 2.68
C MET A 29 -3.95 8.74 2.74
N GLN A 30 -3.33 8.27 3.83
CA GLN A 30 -1.89 8.27 4.00
C GLN A 30 -1.44 6.84 4.32
N PHE A 31 -0.43 6.37 3.62
CA PHE A 31 0.13 5.02 3.79
C PHE A 31 1.58 5.11 4.22
N SER A 32 1.98 4.23 5.14
CA SER A 32 3.39 3.93 5.40
C SER A 32 3.82 2.75 4.55
N THR A 33 4.95 2.88 3.87
CA THR A 33 5.47 1.87 2.94
C THR A 33 7.00 1.91 2.94
N THR A 34 7.66 0.88 2.43
CA THR A 34 9.12 0.77 2.47
C THR A 34 9.63 0.00 1.26
N TRP A 35 10.94 0.07 0.97
CA TRP A 35 11.50 -0.69 -0.14
C TRP A 35 11.35 -2.19 0.09
N GLY A 36 11.02 -2.92 -0.98
CA GLY A 36 10.68 -4.34 -0.94
C GLY A 36 9.17 -4.61 -0.98
N LEU A 37 8.34 -3.59 -0.73
CA LEU A 37 6.90 -3.65 -1.02
C LEU A 37 6.64 -3.25 -2.48
N PHE A 38 5.53 -3.74 -3.04
CA PHE A 38 5.05 -3.36 -4.36
C PHE A 38 4.69 -1.87 -4.40
N SER A 39 5.11 -1.15 -5.45
CA SER A 39 4.91 0.29 -5.66
C SER A 39 5.05 1.15 -4.38
N PRO A 40 6.25 1.21 -3.77
CA PRO A 40 6.43 1.80 -2.45
C PRO A 40 6.54 3.33 -2.46
N LYS A 41 6.45 3.99 -3.63
CA LYS A 41 6.56 5.44 -3.75
C LYS A 41 5.26 6.13 -4.12
N ALA A 42 4.26 5.38 -4.57
CA ALA A 42 2.96 5.87 -5.01
C ALA A 42 1.98 4.70 -5.13
N ILE A 43 0.68 4.99 -5.17
CA ILE A 43 -0.33 3.99 -5.52
C ILE A 43 -0.13 3.59 -6.98
N ASP A 44 -0.06 2.29 -7.25
CA ASP A 44 0.01 1.73 -8.60
C ASP A 44 -1.22 2.10 -9.45
N GLU A 45 -1.01 2.39 -10.73
CA GLU A 45 -2.10 2.80 -11.63
C GLU A 45 -3.11 1.66 -11.87
N GLY A 46 -2.67 0.41 -11.85
CA GLY A 46 -3.56 -0.75 -11.91
C GLY A 46 -4.45 -0.85 -10.68
N SER A 47 -3.91 -0.60 -9.49
CA SER A 47 -4.70 -0.55 -8.25
C SER A 47 -5.77 0.56 -8.30
N LYS A 48 -5.42 1.76 -8.81
CA LYS A 48 -6.41 2.85 -9.01
C LYS A 48 -7.49 2.47 -10.01
N LEU A 49 -7.08 1.90 -11.14
CA LEU A 49 -8.01 1.43 -12.17
C LEU A 49 -8.99 0.41 -11.59
N MET A 50 -8.50 -0.56 -10.81
CA MET A 50 -9.36 -1.56 -10.18
C MET A 50 -10.39 -0.92 -9.24
N LEU A 51 -9.96 0.01 -8.38
CA LEU A 51 -10.86 0.73 -7.46
C LEU A 51 -11.93 1.56 -8.19
N ASN A 52 -11.64 2.06 -9.39
CA ASN A 52 -12.63 2.80 -10.20
C ASN A 52 -13.75 1.93 -10.78
N TYR A 53 -13.53 0.61 -10.90
CA TYR A 53 -14.48 -0.32 -11.53
C TYR A 53 -15.11 -1.33 -10.58
N ILE A 54 -14.48 -1.58 -9.43
CA ILE A 54 -15.04 -2.47 -8.42
C ILE A 54 -16.31 -1.83 -7.81
N LYS A 55 -17.36 -2.65 -7.65
CA LYS A 55 -18.56 -2.26 -6.92
C LYS A 55 -18.48 -2.88 -5.53
N VAL A 56 -18.63 -2.05 -4.52
CA VAL A 56 -18.58 -2.44 -3.10
C VAL A 56 -19.86 -1.97 -2.46
N ASN A 57 -20.62 -2.90 -1.89
CA ASN A 57 -21.78 -2.61 -1.06
C ASN A 57 -21.34 -2.40 0.39
N LYS A 58 -22.19 -1.76 1.18
CA LYS A 58 -21.86 -1.38 2.57
C LYS A 58 -21.59 -2.59 3.48
N ASP A 59 -22.17 -3.74 3.14
CA ASP A 59 -22.19 -5.01 3.88
C ASP A 59 -21.34 -6.11 3.22
N ASP A 60 -20.56 -5.77 2.18
CA ASP A 60 -19.68 -6.75 1.52
C ASP A 60 -18.50 -7.12 2.43
N ASN A 61 -18.39 -8.41 2.77
CA ASN A 61 -17.22 -8.95 3.46
C ASN A 61 -16.12 -9.27 2.42
N CYS A 62 -14.98 -8.58 2.50
CA CYS A 62 -13.94 -8.58 1.47
C CYS A 62 -12.60 -9.16 1.97
N LEU A 63 -11.90 -9.87 1.09
CA LEU A 63 -10.54 -10.37 1.33
C LEU A 63 -9.55 -9.76 0.32
N ASP A 64 -8.54 -9.06 0.81
CA ASP A 64 -7.45 -8.49 0.00
C ASP A 64 -6.21 -9.41 0.02
N ILE A 65 -6.07 -10.26 -1.00
CA ILE A 65 -4.94 -11.20 -1.13
C ILE A 65 -3.75 -10.48 -1.79
N GLY A 66 -2.61 -10.50 -1.11
CA GLY A 66 -1.44 -9.75 -1.58
C GLY A 66 -1.58 -8.25 -1.30
N CYS A 67 -2.21 -7.90 -0.18
CA CYS A 67 -2.56 -6.53 0.19
C CYS A 67 -1.37 -5.54 0.21
N GLY A 68 -0.13 -6.02 0.33
CA GLY A 68 1.05 -5.14 0.40
C GLY A 68 0.94 -4.20 1.60
N TYR A 69 0.98 -2.88 1.36
CA TYR A 69 0.73 -1.87 2.40
C TYR A 69 -0.76 -1.50 2.56
N GLY A 70 -1.66 -2.30 1.97
CA GLY A 70 -3.11 -2.25 2.13
C GLY A 70 -3.91 -1.24 1.31
N PRO A 71 -3.44 -0.66 0.19
CA PRO A 71 -4.17 0.42 -0.48
C PRO A 71 -5.54 0.01 -1.01
N LEU A 72 -5.71 -1.25 -1.45
CA LEU A 72 -6.97 -1.77 -1.95
C LEU A 72 -7.92 -2.11 -0.81
N GLY A 73 -7.52 -3.01 0.09
CA GLY A 73 -8.33 -3.45 1.22
C GLY A 73 -8.78 -2.30 2.12
N LEU A 74 -7.91 -1.33 2.43
CA LEU A 74 -8.29 -0.17 3.25
C LEU A 74 -9.27 0.76 2.53
N SER A 75 -9.15 0.89 1.21
CA SER A 75 -10.11 1.68 0.41
C SER A 75 -11.48 1.00 0.38
N ILE A 76 -11.51 -0.32 0.16
CA ILE A 76 -12.73 -1.14 0.13
C ILE A 76 -13.39 -1.15 1.51
N ALA A 77 -12.64 -1.36 2.59
CA ALA A 77 -13.18 -1.35 3.96
C ALA A 77 -13.84 -0.01 4.31
N LYS A 78 -13.33 1.11 3.78
CA LYS A 78 -13.95 2.42 3.96
C LYS A 78 -15.26 2.58 3.18
N SER A 79 -15.43 1.83 2.10
CA SER A 79 -16.67 1.74 1.31
C SER A 79 -17.66 0.70 1.85
N ALA A 80 -17.19 -0.30 2.61
CA ALA A 80 -17.99 -1.37 3.24
C ALA A 80 -17.93 -1.32 4.78
N PRO A 81 -18.51 -0.29 5.45
CA PRO A 81 -18.39 -0.10 6.89
C PRO A 81 -19.17 -1.11 7.75
N GLU A 82 -20.05 -1.92 7.14
CA GLU A 82 -20.89 -2.92 7.82
C GLU A 82 -20.48 -4.37 7.51
N GLY A 83 -19.44 -4.56 6.68
CA GLY A 83 -18.91 -5.86 6.25
C GLY A 83 -17.82 -6.45 7.13
#